data_AF-A0A954VHS0-F1
#
_entry.id   AF-A0A954VHS0-F1
#
_cell.length_a   1.000
_cell.length_b   1.000
_cell.length_c   1.000
_cell.angle_alpha   90.00
_cell.angle_beta   90.00
_cell.angle_gamma   90.00
#
_symmetry.space_group_name_H-M   'P 1'
#
loop_
_entity.id
_entity.type
_entity.pdbx_description
1 polymer ?
#
loop_
_entity_poly.entity_id
_entity_poly.type
_entity_poly.pdbx_seq_one_letter_code
_entity_poly.pdbx_strand_id
1 'polypeptide(L)'
;MKAELSDFGIAKIAEMFPSLNKAEGIWPWNPERLDVWATEFERNEVEIHSARYVLRTWNPDTEWACGIFDQNAALKCWDQSHQLAFMEADRIANFVRPSS
;
A
#
# COMPACT_ATOMS: atom_id res chain seq x y z
N MET A 1 -11.65 16.48 0.17
CA MET A 1 -10.88 16.79 -1.06
C MET A 1 -9.77 15.76 -1.13
N LYS A 2 -9.97 14.70 -1.95
CA LYS A 2 -8.98 13.63 -2.10
C LYS A 2 -7.91 14.13 -3.07
N ALA A 3 -6.66 14.05 -2.68
CA ALA A 3 -5.58 14.15 -3.64
C ALA A 3 -5.64 12.89 -4.50
N GLU A 4 -6.09 13.02 -5.75
CA GLU A 4 -6.37 11.88 -6.63
C GLU A 4 -5.06 11.37 -7.23
N LEU A 5 -4.31 10.56 -6.46
CA LEU A 5 -3.45 9.56 -7.07
C LEU A 5 -4.33 8.80 -8.06
N SER A 6 -3.91 8.69 -9.32
CA SER A 6 -4.65 7.88 -10.28
C SER A 6 -4.47 6.39 -9.96
N ASP A 7 -5.36 5.55 -10.49
CA ASP A 7 -5.22 4.09 -10.47
C ASP A 7 -3.82 3.64 -10.94
N PHE A 8 -3.28 4.31 -11.96
CA PHE A 8 -1.92 4.07 -12.43
C PHE A 8 -0.86 4.47 -11.40
N GLY A 9 -1.00 5.65 -10.79
CA GLY A 9 -0.04 6.17 -9.81
C GLY A 9 0.06 5.29 -8.57
N ILE A 10 -1.08 4.82 -8.06
CA ILE A 10 -1.10 3.93 -6.89
C ILE A 10 -0.58 2.52 -7.23
N ALA A 11 -0.89 2.00 -8.41
CA ALA A 11 -0.32 0.73 -8.88
C ALA A 11 1.21 0.81 -8.97
N LYS A 12 1.76 1.94 -9.46
CA LYS A 12 3.21 2.17 -9.48
C LYS A 12 3.85 2.28 -8.12
N ILE A 13 3.15 2.84 -7.14
CA ILE A 13 3.60 2.80 -5.74
C ILE A 13 3.61 1.36 -5.22
N ALA A 14 2.56 0.58 -5.48
CA ALA A 14 2.47 -0.81 -5.03
C ALA A 14 3.59 -1.69 -5.60
N GLU A 15 3.95 -1.51 -6.88
CA GLU A 15 5.05 -2.21 -7.55
C GLU A 15 6.44 -1.94 -6.92
N MET A 16 6.61 -0.86 -6.15
CA MET A 16 7.89 -0.60 -5.45
C MET A 16 8.14 -1.58 -4.31
N PHE A 17 7.09 -2.20 -3.75
CA PHE A 17 7.21 -3.13 -2.64
C PHE A 17 7.48 -4.56 -3.16
N PRO A 18 8.64 -5.16 -2.85
CA PRO A 18 8.98 -6.49 -3.36
C PRO A 18 7.98 -7.58 -2.98
N SER A 19 7.37 -7.46 -1.80
CA SER A 19 6.34 -8.38 -1.29
C SER A 19 5.04 -8.35 -2.08
N LEU A 20 4.79 -7.31 -2.88
CA LEU A 20 3.55 -7.14 -3.62
C LEU A 20 3.63 -7.63 -5.07
N ASN A 21 4.76 -8.17 -5.52
CA ASN A 21 4.97 -8.59 -6.92
C ASN A 21 3.94 -9.64 -7.42
N LYS A 22 3.29 -10.38 -6.52
CA LYS A 22 2.26 -11.38 -6.86
C LYS A 22 0.88 -11.04 -6.30
N ALA A 23 0.69 -9.82 -5.81
CA ALA A 23 -0.57 -9.42 -5.21
C ALA A 23 -1.63 -9.18 -6.27
N GLU A 24 -2.84 -9.66 -6.00
CA GLU A 24 -3.99 -9.37 -6.85
C GLU A 24 -4.44 -7.91 -6.67
N GLY A 25 -4.96 -7.31 -7.74
CA GLY A 25 -5.49 -5.95 -7.70
C GLY A 25 -4.46 -4.83 -7.79
N ILE A 26 -3.18 -5.13 -8.08
CA ILE A 26 -2.18 -4.09 -8.39
C ILE A 26 -2.28 -3.67 -9.86
N TRP A 27 -2.30 -4.64 -10.77
CA TRP A 27 -2.42 -4.36 -12.20
C TRP A 27 -3.43 -5.28 -12.89
N PRO A 28 -4.56 -4.74 -13.39
CA PRO A 28 -5.06 -3.37 -13.19
C PRO A 28 -5.35 -3.07 -11.71
N TRP A 29 -5.31 -1.79 -11.32
CA TRP A 29 -5.62 -1.38 -9.95
C TRP A 29 -7.06 -1.77 -9.60
N ASN A 30 -7.21 -2.53 -8.51
CA ASN A 30 -8.47 -2.90 -7.93
C ASN A 30 -8.25 -3.04 -6.40
N PRO A 31 -8.60 -2.02 -5.61
CA PRO A 31 -8.30 -2.01 -4.19
C PRO A 31 -9.07 -3.09 -3.42
N GLU A 32 -10.26 -3.47 -3.87
CA GLU A 32 -11.05 -4.55 -3.25
C GLU A 32 -10.36 -5.91 -3.42
N ARG A 33 -9.76 -6.18 -4.59
CA ARG A 33 -8.98 -7.41 -4.81
C ARG A 33 -7.72 -7.44 -3.97
N LEU A 34 -7.02 -6.32 -3.85
CA LEU A 34 -5.83 -6.23 -3.00
C LEU A 34 -6.19 -6.41 -1.52
N ASP A 35 -7.32 -5.86 -1.09
CA ASP A 35 -7.84 -6.03 0.27
C ASP A 35 -8.14 -7.50 0.58
N VAL A 36 -8.89 -8.18 -0.30
CA VAL A 36 -9.18 -9.62 -0.16
C VAL A 36 -7.89 -10.45 -0.17
N TRP A 37 -6.98 -10.20 -1.11
CA TRP A 37 -5.69 -10.89 -1.19
C TRP A 37 -4.89 -10.79 0.12
N ALA A 38 -4.90 -9.62 0.77
CA ALA A 38 -4.19 -9.39 2.02
C ALA A 38 -4.84 -10.08 3.24
N THR A 39 -6.05 -10.62 3.11
CA THR A 39 -6.73 -11.40 4.17
C THR A 39 -6.50 -12.90 4.06
N GLU A 40 -5.91 -13.38 2.96
CA GLU A 40 -5.69 -14.81 2.73
C GLU A 40 -4.71 -15.40 3.75
N PHE A 41 -5.01 -16.61 4.22
CA PHE A 41 -4.27 -17.28 5.31
C PHE A 41 -2.77 -17.45 5.04
N GLU A 42 -2.36 -17.52 3.77
CA GLU A 42 -0.97 -17.73 3.39
C GLU A 42 -0.12 -16.46 3.41
N ARG A 43 -0.70 -15.27 3.65
CA ARG A 43 0.04 -14.01 3.63
C ARG A 43 0.86 -13.82 4.90
N ASN A 44 2.09 -13.35 4.74
CA ASN A 44 2.95 -13.00 5.87
C ASN A 44 2.78 -11.52 6.27
N GLU A 45 3.30 -11.16 7.45
CA GLU A 45 3.16 -9.81 8.00
C GLU A 45 3.71 -8.71 7.06
N VAL A 46 4.82 -8.99 6.35
CA VAL A 46 5.43 -8.04 5.42
C VAL A 46 4.49 -7.72 4.26
N GLU A 47 3.88 -8.74 3.65
CA GLU A 47 2.88 -8.60 2.57
C GLU A 47 1.66 -7.82 3.03
N ILE A 48 1.12 -8.18 4.19
CA ILE A 48 -0.08 -7.55 4.76
C ILE A 48 0.20 -6.07 5.06
N HIS A 49 1.35 -5.73 5.66
CA HIS A 49 1.71 -4.35 5.95
C HIS A 49 1.91 -3.52 4.67
N SER A 50 2.52 -4.09 3.62
CA SER A 50 2.64 -3.44 2.31
C SER A 50 1.28 -3.16 1.68
N ALA A 51 0.38 -4.14 1.65
CA ALA A 51 -0.97 -3.96 1.10
C ALA A 51 -1.77 -2.89 1.86
N ARG A 52 -1.76 -2.95 3.21
CA ARG A 52 -2.42 -1.95 4.07
C ARG A 52 -1.90 -0.53 3.82
N TYR A 53 -0.59 -0.37 3.63
CA TYR A 53 -0.01 0.93 3.31
C TYR A 53 -0.55 1.47 1.98
N VAL A 54 -0.54 0.65 0.92
CA VAL A 54 -1.03 1.06 -0.40
C VAL A 54 -2.52 1.42 -0.33
N LEU A 55 -3.34 0.59 0.32
CA LEU A 55 -4.79 0.82 0.49
C LEU A 55 -5.09 2.10 1.28
N ARG A 56 -4.35 2.34 2.38
CA ARG A 56 -4.45 3.60 3.15
C ARG A 56 -4.03 4.81 2.32
N THR A 57 -2.99 4.66 1.50
CA THR A 57 -2.50 5.75 0.64
C THR A 57 -3.54 6.11 -0.42
N TRP A 58 -4.20 5.10 -1.00
CA TRP A 58 -5.30 5.26 -1.95
C TRP A 58 -6.54 5.91 -1.33
N ASN A 59 -7.04 5.36 -0.23
CA ASN A 59 -8.26 5.84 0.40
C ASN A 59 -8.18 5.67 1.93
N PRO A 60 -7.77 6.72 2.66
CA PRO A 60 -7.58 6.65 4.11
C PRO A 60 -8.89 6.59 4.89
N ASP A 61 -10.03 6.95 4.27
CA ASP A 61 -11.34 6.99 4.92
C ASP A 61 -12.08 5.63 4.86
N THR A 62 -11.49 4.63 4.19
CA THR A 62 -12.09 3.30 4.07
C THR A 62 -11.53 2.36 5.14
N GLU A 63 -12.43 1.68 5.84
CA GLU A 63 -12.11 0.52 6.67
C GLU A 63 -11.94 -0.71 5.78
N TRP A 64 -10.69 -1.14 5.60
CA TRP A 64 -10.32 -2.30 4.78
C TRP A 64 -10.41 -3.60 5.59
N ALA A 65 -10.81 -4.71 4.96
CA ALA A 65 -10.95 -6.02 5.60
C ALA A 65 -9.61 -6.55 6.13
N CYS A 66 -8.52 -6.26 5.42
CA CYS A 66 -7.17 -6.58 5.85
C CYS A 66 -6.73 -5.75 7.07
N GLY A 67 -7.46 -4.72 7.50
CA GLY A 67 -7.20 -3.93 8.71
C GLY A 67 -6.40 -2.65 8.49
N ILE A 68 -6.03 -1.97 9.58
CA ILE A 68 -5.36 -0.66 9.52
C ILE A 68 -3.83 -0.76 9.31
N PHE A 69 -3.26 0.18 8.56
CA PHE A 69 -1.81 0.32 8.45
C PHE A 69 -1.20 0.94 9.71
N ASP A 70 -0.38 0.16 10.41
CA ASP A 70 0.51 0.60 11.49
C ASP A 70 1.96 0.68 10.97
N GLN A 71 2.49 1.90 10.89
CA GLN A 71 3.85 2.17 10.45
C GLN A 71 4.91 1.59 11.39
N ASN A 72 4.69 1.62 12.71
CA ASN A 72 5.66 1.11 13.67
C ASN A 72 5.76 -0.42 13.60
N ALA A 73 4.64 -1.10 13.36
CA ALA A 73 4.63 -2.54 13.12
C ALA A 73 5.32 -2.87 11.78
N ALA A 74 4.98 -2.16 10.72
CA ALA A 74 5.57 -2.36 9.40
C ALA A 74 7.10 -2.18 9.40
N LEU A 75 7.61 -1.11 10.02
CA LEU A 75 9.05 -0.84 10.10
C LEU A 75 9.84 -1.89 10.89
N LYS A 76 9.19 -2.65 11.78
CA LYS A 76 9.85 -3.75 12.52
C LYS A 76 10.04 -5.00 11.69
N CYS A 77 9.13 -5.29 10.75
CA CYS A 77 9.20 -6.49 9.91
C CYS A 77 9.81 -6.23 8.53
N TRP A 78 9.76 -4.99 8.04
CA TRP A 78 10.31 -4.61 6.74
C TRP A 78 11.83 -4.60 6.73
N ASP A 79 12.39 -5.27 5.74
CA ASP A 79 13.80 -5.16 5.40
C ASP A 79 14.13 -3.80 4.76
N GLN A 80 15.42 -3.59 4.47
CA GLN A 80 15.91 -2.34 3.89
C GLN A 80 15.23 -2.00 2.54
N SER A 81 14.92 -3.00 1.71
CA SER A 81 14.28 -2.77 0.42
C SER A 81 12.85 -2.25 0.58
N HIS A 82 12.09 -2.81 1.52
CA HIS A 82 10.74 -2.33 1.83
C HIS A 82 10.75 -0.93 2.46
N GLN A 83 11.72 -0.64 3.32
CA GLN A 83 11.85 0.69 3.93
C GLN A 83 12.17 1.77 2.88
N LEU A 84 13.06 1.47 1.93
CA LEU A 84 13.34 2.39 0.81
C LEU A 84 12.12 2.61 -0.09
N ALA A 85 11.38 1.53 -0.40
CA ALA A 85 10.13 1.62 -1.15
C ALA A 85 9.10 2.51 -0.43
N PHE A 86 8.93 2.32 0.88
CA PHE A 86 8.06 3.16 1.70
C PHE A 86 8.45 4.62 1.68
N MET A 87 9.74 4.96 1.84
CA MET A 87 10.21 6.35 1.81
C MET A 87 9.93 7.02 0.46
N GLU A 88 10.18 6.32 -0.64
CA GLU A 88 9.95 6.87 -1.98
C GLU A 88 8.45 7.00 -2.30
N ALA A 89 7.66 5.99 -1.93
CA ALA A 89 6.22 6.02 -2.06
C ALA A 89 5.61 7.18 -1.27
N ASP A 90 6.05 7.41 -0.03
CA ASP A 90 5.55 8.49 0.83
C ASP A 90 5.93 9.86 0.27
N ARG A 91 7.15 9.99 -0.29
CA ARG A 91 7.58 11.20 -1.01
C ARG A 91 6.67 11.52 -2.19
N ILE A 92 6.35 10.51 -3.02
CA ILE A 92 5.46 10.67 -4.19
C ILE A 92 4.04 11.00 -3.75
N ALA A 93 3.50 10.24 -2.80
CA ALA A 93 2.15 10.45 -2.30
C ALA A 93 1.97 11.86 -1.74
N ASN A 94 2.90 12.33 -0.90
CA ASN A 94 2.86 13.66 -0.30
C ASN A 94 3.09 14.80 -1.32
N PHE A 95 3.85 14.57 -2.38
CA PHE A 95 4.00 15.56 -3.46
C PHE A 95 2.70 15.78 -4.25
N VAL A 96 1.91 14.72 -4.43
CA VAL A 96 0.64 14.77 -5.17
C VAL A 96 -0.51 15.34 -4.32
N ARG A 97 -0.39 15.36 -2.99
CA ARG A 97 -1.38 16.02 -2.12
C ARG A 97 -1.11 17.54 -2.06
N PRO A 98 -1.96 18.41 -2.62
CA PRO A 98 -1.78 19.84 -2.43
C PRO A 98 -1.98 20.16 -0.94
N SER A 99 -1.06 20.95 -0.37
CA SER A 99 -1.17 21.52 0.96
C SER A 99 -2.56 22.15 1.11
N SER A 100 -3.31 21.67 2.10
CA SER A 100 -4.62 22.26 2.47
C SER A 100 -4.48 23.71 2.89
#